data_AF-A0A1F8M523-F1
#
_entry.id   AF-A0A1F8M523-F1
#
_cell.length_a   1.000
_cell.length_b   1.000
_cell.length_c   1.000
_cell.angle_alpha   90.00
_cell.angle_beta   90.00
_cell.angle_gamma   90.00
#
_symmetry.space_group_name_H-M   'P 1'
#
loop_
_entity.id
_entity.type
_entity.pdbx_description
1 polymer ?
#
loop_
_entity_poly.entity_id
_entity_poly.type
_entity_poly.pdbx_seq_one_letter_code
_entity_poly.pdbx_strand_id
1 'polypeptide(L)'
;MVLHNLKIDLPDPMDLVKGITPQLLLEGALPLDRLYNQGELDALVAAYTAWQAANHPKQITALGEASEGVVFLPVAELKRHY
;
A
#
# COMPACT_ATOMS: atom_id res chain seq x y z
N MET A 1 4.46 -1.90 -4.86
CA MET A 1 5.43 -2.76 -4.15
C MET A 1 5.39 -2.62 -2.62
N VAL A 2 5.15 -1.42 -2.07
CA VAL A 2 5.19 -1.19 -0.61
C VAL A 2 4.30 -2.17 0.18
N LEU A 3 3.02 -2.32 -0.17
CA LEU A 3 2.09 -3.22 0.55
C LEU A 3 2.47 -4.70 0.47
N HIS A 4 2.92 -5.18 -0.69
CA HIS A 4 3.42 -6.55 -0.86
C HIS A 4 4.62 -6.85 0.05
N ASN A 5 5.52 -5.88 0.23
CA ASN A 5 6.68 -6.03 1.11
C ASN A 5 6.30 -6.15 2.60
N LEU A 6 5.11 -5.68 2.98
CA LEU A 6 4.54 -5.84 4.32
C LEU A 6 3.94 -7.23 4.56
N LYS A 7 4.14 -8.17 3.61
CA LYS A 7 3.62 -9.56 3.67
C LYS A 7 2.09 -9.65 3.76
N ILE A 8 1.41 -8.60 3.31
CA ILE A 8 -0.03 -8.64 3.03
C ILE A 8 -0.24 -9.57 1.84
N ASP A 9 -1.28 -10.39 1.87
CA ASP A 9 -1.63 -11.34 0.82
C ASP A 9 -2.09 -10.61 -0.45
N LEU A 10 -1.10 -10.18 -1.24
CA LEU A 10 -1.27 -9.47 -2.49
C LEU A 10 -0.38 -10.15 -3.54
N PRO A 11 -0.83 -10.24 -4.80
CA PRO A 11 0.03 -10.60 -5.92
C PRO A 11 1.28 -9.71 -5.96
N ASP A 12 2.43 -10.27 -6.36
CA ASP A 12 3.63 -9.47 -6.56
C ASP A 12 3.39 -8.51 -7.74
N PRO A 13 3.39 -7.18 -7.53
CA PRO A 13 3.20 -6.23 -8.61
C PRO A 13 4.28 -6.34 -9.70
N MET A 14 5.44 -6.93 -9.40
CA MET A 14 6.46 -7.21 -10.42
C MET A 14 6.05 -8.27 -11.43
N ASP A 15 5.12 -9.17 -11.10
CA ASP A 15 4.64 -10.16 -12.07
C ASP A 15 3.86 -9.49 -13.20
N LEU A 16 3.11 -8.43 -12.90
CA LEU A 16 2.45 -7.62 -13.91
C LEU A 16 3.46 -6.91 -14.80
N VAL A 17 4.47 -6.25 -14.21
CA VAL A 17 5.51 -5.53 -14.98
C VAL A 17 6.30 -6.48 -15.88
N LYS A 18 6.71 -7.64 -15.37
CA LYS A 18 7.41 -8.67 -16.16
C LYS A 18 6.54 -9.26 -17.27
N GLY A 19 5.22 -9.30 -17.06
CA GLY A 19 4.25 -9.79 -18.04
C GLY A 19 4.01 -8.85 -19.22
N ILE A 20 4.49 -7.60 -19.16
CA ILE A 20 4.36 -6.65 -20.27
C ILE A 20 5.33 -7.04 -21.39
N THR A 21 4.79 -7.33 -22.57
CA THR A 21 5.56 -7.66 -23.77
C THR A 21 5.37 -6.59 -24.85
N PRO A 22 6.30 -6.45 -25.82
CA PRO A 22 6.13 -5.54 -26.94
C PRO A 22 4.84 -5.78 -27.73
N GLN A 23 4.41 -7.04 -27.85
CA GLN A 23 3.16 -7.39 -28.52
C GLN A 23 1.94 -6.78 -27.80
N LEU A 24 1.85 -6.93 -26.48
CA LEU A 24 0.75 -6.34 -25.69
C LEU A 24 0.73 -4.81 -25.78
N LEU A 25 1.90 -4.18 -25.88
CA LEU A 25 2.01 -2.73 -26.08
C LEU A 25 1.49 -2.29 -27.45
N LEU A 26 1.86 -3.02 -28.50
CA LEU A 26 1.39 -2.73 -29.87
C LEU A 26 -0.12 -2.93 -30.03
N GLU A 27 -0.67 -3.92 -29.33
CA GLU A 27 -2.10 -4.24 -29.34
C GLU A 27 -2.93 -3.37 -28.36
N GLY A 28 -2.27 -2.59 -27.50
CA GLY A 28 -2.92 -1.82 -26.43
C GLY A 28 -3.59 -2.69 -25.36
N ALA A 29 -3.28 -3.98 -25.31
CA ALA A 29 -3.92 -4.98 -24.47
C ALA A 29 -3.17 -5.16 -23.14
N LEU A 30 -2.96 -4.07 -22.39
CA LEU A 30 -2.29 -4.16 -21.09
C LEU A 30 -3.16 -4.93 -20.07
N PRO A 31 -2.57 -5.86 -19.28
CA PRO A 31 -3.30 -6.68 -18.30
C PRO A 31 -3.60 -5.89 -17.02
N LEU A 32 -4.40 -4.83 -17.14
CA LEU A 32 -4.75 -3.92 -16.04
C LEU A 32 -5.87 -4.48 -15.14
N ASP A 33 -6.54 -5.54 -15.56
CA ASP A 33 -7.60 -6.26 -14.85
C ASP A 33 -7.16 -6.82 -13.49
N ARG A 34 -5.84 -6.98 -13.29
CA ARG A 34 -5.23 -7.47 -12.06
C ARG A 34 -4.71 -6.36 -11.14
N LEU A 35 -4.89 -5.09 -11.54
CA LEU A 35 -4.48 -3.96 -10.71
C LEU A 35 -5.58 -3.62 -9.73
N TYR A 36 -5.20 -3.54 -8.46
CA TYR A 36 -6.05 -2.93 -7.45
C TYR A 36 -6.31 -1.47 -7.81
N ASN A 37 -7.57 -1.07 -7.75
CA ASN A 37 -7.94 0.33 -7.86
C ASN A 37 -7.53 1.09 -6.59
N GLN A 38 -7.59 2.42 -6.66
CA GLN A 38 -7.20 3.28 -5.56
C GLN A 38 -7.96 2.96 -4.26
N GLY A 39 -9.27 2.75 -4.33
CA GLY A 39 -10.09 2.47 -3.15
C GLY A 39 -9.74 1.13 -2.49
N GLU A 40 -9.40 0.11 -3.28
CA GLU A 40 -8.94 -1.18 -2.75
C GLU A 40 -7.58 -1.04 -2.04
N LEU A 41 -6.66 -0.27 -2.62
CA LEU A 41 -5.37 0.02 -1.99
C LEU A 41 -5.52 0.82 -0.70
N ASP A 42 -6.39 1.83 -0.69
CA ASP A 42 -6.69 2.65 0.48
C ASP A 42 -7.29 1.79 1.60
N ALA A 43 -8.22 0.89 1.28
CA ALA A 43 -8.82 -0.04 2.23
C ALA A 43 -7.78 -0.99 2.84
N LEU A 44 -6.86 -1.53 2.02
CA LEU A 44 -5.77 -2.40 2.49
C LEU A 44 -4.81 -1.65 3.41
N VAL A 45 -4.43 -0.41 3.07
CA VAL A 45 -3.59 0.44 3.92
C VAL A 45 -4.29 0.71 5.26
N ALA A 46 -5.57 1.07 5.23
CA ALA A 46 -6.33 1.36 6.43
C ALA A 46 -6.45 0.13 7.34
N ALA A 47 -6.79 -1.04 6.78
CA ALA A 47 -6.89 -2.29 7.51
C ALA A 47 -5.55 -2.71 8.13
N TYR A 48 -4.46 -2.64 7.35
CA TYR A 48 -3.11 -2.91 7.85
C TYR A 48 -2.73 -1.95 8.98
N THR A 49 -3.02 -0.65 8.83
CA THR A 49 -2.71 0.37 9.85
C THR A 49 -3.48 0.12 11.14
N ALA A 50 -4.77 -0.24 11.06
CA ALA A 50 -5.57 -0.59 12.22
C ALA A 50 -5.05 -1.87 12.92
N TRP A 51 -4.71 -2.90 12.16
CA TRP A 51 -4.11 -4.13 12.69
C TRP A 51 -2.77 -3.83 13.39
N GLN A 52 -1.91 -3.02 12.77
CA GLN A 52 -0.63 -2.63 13.33
C GLN A 52 -0.79 -1.82 14.63
N ALA A 53 -1.77 -0.92 14.69
CA ALA A 53 -2.06 -0.15 15.90
C ALA A 53 -2.51 -1.04 17.08
N ALA A 54 -3.31 -2.07 16.80
CA ALA A 54 -3.78 -3.00 17.83
C ALA A 54 -2.69 -3.98 18.29
N ASN A 55 -1.88 -4.52 17.37
CA ASN A 55 -0.96 -5.64 17.67
C ASN A 55 0.49 -5.18 17.88
N HIS A 56 0.88 -4.06 17.29
CA HIS A 56 2.25 -3.55 17.26
C HIS A 56 2.29 -2.02 17.44
N PRO A 57 1.76 -1.46 18.55
CA PRO A 57 1.58 -0.01 18.71
C PRO A 57 2.89 0.81 18.64
N LYS A 58 4.04 0.19 18.89
CA LYS A 58 5.37 0.82 18.73
C LYS A 58 5.80 1.03 17.27
N GLN A 59 5.07 0.45 16.32
CA GLN A 59 5.33 0.56 14.88
C GLN A 59 4.33 1.49 14.19
N ILE A 60 3.68 2.37 14.96
CA ILE A 60 2.74 3.37 14.48
C ILE A 60 3.21 4.75 14.92
N THR A 61 3.00 5.74 14.06
CA THR A 61 3.16 7.16 14.38
C THR A 61 1.81 7.85 14.29
N ALA A 62 1.43 8.53 15.37
CA ALA A 62 0.27 9.41 15.40
C ALA A 62 0.71 10.85 15.05
N LEU A 63 0.02 11.48 14.11
CA LEU A 63 0.26 12.85 13.68
C LEU A 63 -0.98 13.70 13.88
N GLY A 64 -0.80 14.89 14.46
CA GLY A 64 -1.88 15.83 14.74
C GLY A 64 -2.22 15.92 16.23
N GLU A 65 -3.24 16.70 16.54
CA GLU A 65 -3.70 16.93 17.90
C GLU A 65 -5.08 16.31 18.12
N ALA A 66 -5.28 15.73 19.30
CA ALA A 66 -6.48 14.94 19.58
C ALA A 66 -7.80 15.73 19.41
N SER A 67 -7.77 17.05 19.60
CA SER A 67 -8.94 17.93 19.42
C SER A 67 -9.31 18.20 17.96
N GLU A 68 -8.36 18.10 17.03
CA GLU A 68 -8.56 18.38 15.60
C GLU A 68 -8.65 17.10 14.76
N GLY A 69 -8.18 15.99 15.32
CA GLY A 69 -8.09 14.70 14.65
C GLY A 69 -6.65 14.24 14.52
N VAL A 70 -6.48 12.93 14.45
CA VAL A 70 -5.16 12.28 14.39
C VAL A 70 -5.09 11.40 13.16
N VAL A 71 -4.01 11.53 12.41
CA VAL A 71 -3.66 10.61 11.32
C VAL A 71 -2.68 9.58 11.86
N PHE A 72 -2.99 8.31 11.66
CA PHE A 72 -2.11 7.20 12.03
C PHE A 72 -1.36 6.71 10.80
N LEU A 73 -0.03 6.64 10.90
CA LEU A 73 0.83 6.11 9.86
C LEU A 73 1.46 4.80 10.33
N PRO A 74 1.52 3.75 9.49
CA PRO A 74 2.06 2.46 9.85
C PRO A 74 3.59 2.39 9.77
N VAL A 75 4.25 3.34 10.44
CA VAL A 75 5.71 3.43 10.57
C VAL A 75 6.08 3.80 12.01
N ALA A 76 7.22 3.28 12.48
CA ALA A 76 7.73 3.60 13.81
C ALA A 76 8.31 5.02 13.89
N GLU A 77 8.93 5.49 12.81
CA GLU A 77 9.54 6.81 12.73
C GLU A 77 9.26 7.45 11.37
N LEU A 78 8.97 8.75 11.40
CA LEU A 78 8.86 9.57 10.20
C LEU A 78 10.24 9.90 9.65
N LYS A 79 10.44 9.61 8.37
CA LYS A 79 11.61 10.16 7.67
C LYS A 79 11.41 11.66 7.48
N ARG A 80 12.48 12.43 7.65
CA ARG A 80 12.47 13.88 7.36
C ARG A 80 12.19 14.19 5.88
N HIS A 81 12.52 13.26 4.98
CA HIS A 81 12.29 13.34 3.54
C HIS A 81 12.01 11.93 2.97
N TYR A 82 11.11 11.83 2.00
CA TYR A 82 10.75 10.59 1.29
C TYR A 82 11.10 10.68 -0.20
#